data_AF-A0A6I9NHP7-F1
#
_entry.id   AF-A0A6I9NHP7-F1
#
_cell.length_a   1.000
_cell.length_b   1.000
_cell.length_c   1.000
_cell.angle_alpha   90.00
_cell.angle_beta   90.00
_cell.angle_gamma   90.00
#
_symmetry.space_group_name_H-M   'P 1'
#
loop_
_entity.id
_entity.type
_entity.pdbx_description
1 polymer ?
#
loop_
_entity_poly.entity_id
_entity_poly.type
_entity_poly.pdbx_seq_one_letter_code
_entity_poly.pdbx_strand_id
1 'polypeptide(L)'
;LIYEEEGALVELMICALRQAAQASPPVGRTQSKKLLSMKDKKAQEHDRRRLTMHFIPLLPQLLAKYSADAGIVTLLLKAPLYFNLEMYNSVPRLEKHLDQLLFQLCGIMEKHTAVTVLQACSNLFSALCADCYTFSSRSHLAFSQLLDGLTECFSSYLSDLLL
;
A
#
# COMPACT_ATOMS: atom_id res chain seq x y z
N LEU A 1 9.67 18.76 -15.32
CA LEU A 1 8.80 19.82 -14.76
C LEU A 1 7.49 19.24 -14.23
N ILE A 2 6.39 19.12 -14.99
CA ILE A 2 5.09 18.65 -14.42
C ILE A 2 5.19 17.26 -13.76
N TYR A 3 5.81 16.28 -14.40
CA TYR A 3 6.00 14.93 -13.83
C TYR A 3 6.89 14.91 -12.57
N GLU A 4 7.86 15.83 -12.49
CA GLU A 4 8.72 15.95 -11.30
C GLU A 4 7.95 16.58 -10.14
N GLU A 5 7.06 17.54 -10.42
CA GLU A 5 6.18 18.14 -9.42
C GLU A 5 5.14 17.15 -8.90
N GLU A 6 4.57 16.30 -9.78
CA GLU A 6 3.66 15.23 -9.36
C GLU A 6 4.36 14.23 -8.41
N GLY A 7 5.58 13.81 -8.74
CA GLY A 7 6.38 12.92 -7.89
C GLY A 7 6.71 13.55 -6.53
N ALA A 8 7.16 14.81 -6.51
CA ALA A 8 7.45 15.54 -5.27
C ALA A 8 6.20 15.72 -4.40
N LEU A 9 5.04 16.02 -5.01
CA LEU A 9 3.77 16.16 -4.31
C LEU A 9 3.34 14.82 -3.68
N VAL A 10 3.48 13.71 -4.40
CA VAL A 10 3.19 12.38 -3.86
C VAL A 10 4.11 12.06 -2.69
N GLU A 11 5.40 12.36 -2.80
CA GLU A 11 6.36 12.16 -1.70
C GLU A 11 5.98 12.95 -0.44
N LEU A 12 5.69 14.25 -0.60
CA LEU A 12 5.24 15.11 0.49
C LEU A 12 3.94 14.58 1.13
N MET A 13 2.99 14.15 0.30
CA MET A 13 1.72 13.57 0.75
C MET A 13 1.95 12.31 1.59
N ILE A 14 2.79 11.37 1.13
CA ILE A 14 3.09 10.13 1.86
C ILE A 14 3.85 10.42 3.16
N CYS A 15 4.75 11.40 3.16
CA CYS A 15 5.44 11.84 4.37
C CYS A 15 4.46 12.41 5.42
N ALA A 16 3.54 13.28 4.99
CA ALA A 16 2.53 13.85 5.87
C ALA A 16 1.59 12.76 6.41
N LEU A 17 1.17 11.83 5.56
CA LEU A 17 0.31 10.71 5.93
C LEU A 17 0.98 9.82 6.99
N ARG A 18 2.25 9.46 6.78
CA ARG A 18 3.04 8.70 7.76
C ARG A 18 3.12 9.42 9.11
N GLN A 19 3.44 10.71 9.11
CA GLN A 19 3.59 11.48 10.35
C GLN A 19 2.28 11.57 11.12
N ALA A 20 1.16 11.83 10.44
CA ALA A 20 -0.14 11.86 11.06
C ALA A 20 -0.56 10.49 11.62
N ALA A 21 -0.27 9.40 10.89
CA ALA A 21 -0.61 8.05 11.33
C ALA A 21 0.28 7.53 12.48
N GLN A 22 1.56 7.90 12.54
CA GLN A 22 2.52 7.39 13.52
C GLN A 22 2.75 8.33 14.72
N ALA A 23 2.33 9.59 14.63
CA ALA A 23 2.58 10.65 15.62
C ALA A 23 4.04 10.73 16.08
N SER A 24 4.98 10.37 15.20
CA SER A 24 6.42 10.37 15.46
C SER A 24 7.14 11.29 14.48
N PRO A 25 8.10 12.11 14.94
CA PRO A 25 8.90 12.92 14.04
C PRO A 25 9.76 12.02 13.14
N PRO A 26 10.20 12.52 11.97
CA PRO A 26 11.17 11.82 11.13
C PRO A 26 12.44 11.43 11.90
N VAL A 27 13.13 10.39 11.43
CA VAL A 27 14.40 9.93 12.02
C VAL A 27 15.39 11.12 12.07
N GLY A 28 16.09 11.26 13.20
CA GLY A 28 17.02 12.38 13.43
C GLY A 28 16.36 13.70 13.88
N ARG A 29 15.02 13.78 13.93
CA ARG A 29 14.26 14.94 14.45
C ARG A 29 13.65 14.68 15.83
N THR A 30 13.95 13.55 16.47
CA THR A 30 13.42 13.21 17.79
C THR A 30 14.12 13.99 18.90
N GLN A 31 13.41 14.93 19.52
CA GLN A 31 13.86 15.58 20.76
C GLN A 31 13.40 14.73 21.96
N SER A 32 14.24 13.78 22.37
CA SER A 32 13.99 12.84 23.48
C SER A 32 12.83 11.86 23.22
N LYS A 33 12.85 10.65 23.80
CA LYS A 33 11.71 9.70 23.73
C LYS A 33 10.52 10.27 24.52
N LYS A 34 9.79 11.25 23.97
CA LYS A 34 8.53 11.72 24.54
C LYS A 34 7.48 10.63 24.38
N LEU A 35 7.02 10.09 25.51
CA LEU A 35 5.87 9.19 25.53
C LEU A 35 4.62 10.01 25.17
N LEU A 36 3.89 9.59 24.13
CA LEU A 36 2.66 10.26 23.71
C LEU A 36 1.63 10.23 24.85
N SER A 37 1.03 11.38 25.14
CA SER A 37 -0.08 11.47 26.09
C SER A 37 -1.29 10.68 25.57
N MET A 38 -2.19 10.27 26.46
CA MET A 38 -3.47 9.66 26.07
C MET A 38 -4.27 10.59 25.13
N LYS A 39 -4.17 11.90 25.32
CA LYS A 39 -4.81 12.90 24.45
C LYS A 39 -4.21 12.86 23.03
N ASP A 40 -2.89 12.77 22.93
CA ASP A 40 -2.17 12.73 21.64
C ASP A 40 -2.47 11.44 20.88
N LYS A 41 -2.51 10.29 21.58
CA LYS A 41 -2.90 9.00 21.00
C LYS A 41 -4.32 9.01 20.44
N LYS A 42 -5.26 9.66 21.14
CA LYS A 42 -6.64 9.82 20.64
C LYS A 42 -6.70 10.70 19.39
N ALA A 43 -5.96 11.80 19.37
CA ALA A 43 -5.87 12.69 18.21
C ALA A 43 -5.24 11.96 17.01
N GLN A 44 -4.12 11.26 17.21
CA GLN A 44 -3.46 10.43 16.21
C GLN A 44 -4.42 9.40 15.60
N GLU A 45 -5.15 8.65 16.42
CA GLU A 45 -6.07 7.63 15.92
C GLU A 45 -7.25 8.24 15.15
N HIS A 46 -7.71 9.41 15.57
CA HIS A 46 -8.74 10.17 14.84
C HIS A 46 -8.22 10.63 13.47
N ASP A 47 -7.01 11.16 13.40
CA ASP A 47 -6.40 11.60 12.14
C ASP A 47 -6.12 10.43 11.21
N ARG A 48 -5.60 9.31 11.75
CA ARG A 48 -5.42 8.06 11.00
C ARG A 48 -6.72 7.57 10.39
N ARG A 49 -7.83 7.60 11.14
CA ARG A 49 -9.15 7.24 10.62
C ARG A 49 -9.63 8.19 9.51
N ARG A 50 -9.46 9.51 9.68
CA ARG A 50 -9.84 10.49 8.64
C ARG A 50 -9.05 10.31 7.35
N LEU A 51 -7.73 10.10 7.47
CA LEU A 51 -6.86 9.83 6.32
C LEU A 51 -7.26 8.52 5.63
N THR A 52 -7.50 7.47 6.40
CA THR A 52 -7.96 6.17 5.88
C THR A 52 -9.25 6.31 5.09
N MET A 53 -10.25 7.00 5.64
CA MET A 53 -11.53 7.27 4.98
C MET A 53 -11.37 8.04 3.67
N HIS A 54 -10.42 8.97 3.61
CA HIS A 54 -10.18 9.80 2.44
C HIS A 54 -9.42 9.03 1.35
N PHE A 55 -8.36 8.31 1.71
CA PHE A 55 -7.45 7.73 0.75
C PHE A 55 -7.83 6.33 0.27
N ILE A 56 -8.56 5.52 1.04
CA ILE A 56 -9.04 4.21 0.57
C ILE A 56 -9.72 4.28 -0.82
N PRO A 57 -10.68 5.19 -1.07
CA PRO A 57 -11.32 5.26 -2.38
C PRO A 57 -10.45 5.85 -3.50
N LEU A 58 -9.43 6.64 -3.15
CA LEU A 58 -8.58 7.34 -4.11
C LEU A 58 -7.34 6.54 -4.50
N LEU A 59 -6.82 5.72 -3.59
CA LEU A 59 -5.55 5.02 -3.78
C LEU A 59 -5.56 4.09 -4.99
N PRO A 60 -6.60 3.27 -5.27
CA PRO A 60 -6.62 2.46 -6.48
C PRO A 60 -6.55 3.30 -7.76
N GLN A 61 -7.16 4.49 -7.77
CA GLN A 61 -7.13 5.40 -8.91
C GLN A 61 -5.75 6.03 -9.11
N LEU A 62 -5.09 6.42 -8.01
CA LEU A 62 -3.71 6.93 -8.05
C LEU A 62 -2.74 5.84 -8.53
N LEU A 63 -2.88 4.61 -8.01
CA LEU A 63 -2.10 3.47 -8.46
C LEU A 63 -2.30 3.20 -9.95
N ALA A 64 -3.54 3.24 -10.44
CA ALA A 64 -3.83 3.09 -11.87
C ALA A 64 -3.15 4.18 -12.72
N LYS A 65 -3.29 5.46 -12.33
CA LYS A 65 -2.73 6.61 -13.04
C LYS A 65 -1.20 6.52 -13.14
N TYR A 66 -0.53 6.28 -12.03
CA TYR A 66 0.94 6.29 -11.94
C TYR A 66 1.56 4.90 -12.09
N SER A 67 0.79 3.95 -12.63
CA SER A 67 1.15 2.54 -12.58
C SER A 67 2.40 2.18 -13.38
N ALA A 68 2.84 3.02 -14.31
CA ALA A 68 4.08 2.83 -15.08
C ALA A 68 5.30 3.52 -14.44
N ASP A 69 5.10 4.46 -13.50
CA ASP A 69 6.17 5.20 -12.85
C ASP A 69 6.64 4.44 -11.60
N ALA A 70 7.81 3.81 -11.70
CA ALA A 70 8.37 3.01 -10.62
C ALA A 70 8.63 3.82 -9.34
N GLY A 71 9.01 5.10 -9.44
CA GLY A 71 9.28 5.95 -8.29
C GLY A 71 8.00 6.31 -7.55
N ILE A 72 7.02 6.82 -8.28
CA ILE A 72 5.73 7.24 -7.73
C ILE A 72 4.94 6.04 -7.20
N VAL A 73 4.87 4.93 -7.94
CA VAL A 73 4.11 3.75 -7.51
C VAL A 73 4.71 3.14 -6.24
N THR A 74 6.04 3.12 -6.10
CA THR A 74 6.72 2.66 -4.87
C THR A 74 6.31 3.49 -3.66
N LEU A 75 6.11 4.80 -3.81
CA LEU A 75 5.63 5.67 -2.73
C LEU A 75 4.16 5.40 -2.41
N LEU A 76 3.30 5.28 -3.42
CA LEU A 76 1.86 5.03 -3.25
C LEU A 76 1.57 3.67 -2.60
N LEU A 77 2.32 2.63 -2.95
CA LEU A 77 2.20 1.30 -2.37
C LEU A 77 2.47 1.26 -0.86
N LYS A 78 3.18 2.26 -0.31
CA LYS A 78 3.41 2.38 1.13
C LYS A 78 2.22 3.01 1.87
N ALA A 79 1.32 3.71 1.18
CA ALA A 79 0.22 4.43 1.81
C ALA A 79 -0.69 3.54 2.68
N PRO A 80 -1.13 2.34 2.24
CA PRO A 80 -2.00 1.48 3.05
C PRO A 80 -1.38 1.02 4.36
N LEU A 81 -0.06 0.95 4.45
CA LEU A 81 0.65 0.52 5.65
C LEU A 81 0.48 1.52 6.82
N TYR A 82 -0.03 2.72 6.53
CA TYR A 82 -0.36 3.75 7.50
C TYR A 82 -1.87 3.87 7.75
N PHE A 83 -2.70 3.07 7.07
CA PHE A 83 -4.16 3.12 7.23
C PHE A 83 -4.63 2.33 8.45
N ASN A 84 -5.90 2.53 8.80
CA ASN A 84 -6.65 1.54 9.57
C ASN A 84 -7.28 0.51 8.63
N LEU A 85 -6.55 -0.56 8.35
CA LEU A 85 -6.97 -1.57 7.37
C LEU A 85 -8.27 -2.29 7.77
N GLU A 86 -8.60 -2.41 9.07
CA GLU A 86 -9.89 -2.99 9.52
C GLU A 86 -11.10 -2.26 8.91
N MET A 87 -10.93 -0.99 8.53
CA MET A 87 -11.98 -0.18 7.92
C MET A 87 -12.45 -0.68 6.56
N TYR A 88 -11.66 -1.53 5.87
CA TYR A 88 -12.13 -2.19 4.65
C TYR A 88 -13.35 -3.08 4.92
N ASN A 89 -13.47 -3.70 6.10
CA ASN A 89 -14.62 -4.53 6.43
C ASN A 89 -15.60 -3.82 7.38
N SER A 90 -15.09 -2.99 8.31
CA SER A 90 -15.94 -2.34 9.31
C SER A 90 -16.78 -1.18 8.75
N VAL A 91 -16.48 -0.70 7.54
CA VAL A 91 -17.21 0.40 6.88
C VAL A 91 -17.73 -0.09 5.52
N PRO A 92 -19.03 -0.40 5.38
CA PRO A 92 -19.57 -1.07 4.18
C PRO A 92 -19.25 -0.37 2.84
N ARG A 93 -19.23 0.97 2.83
CA ARG A 93 -18.89 1.75 1.62
C ARG A 93 -17.44 1.60 1.18
N LEU A 94 -16.54 1.12 2.04
CA LEU A 94 -15.12 0.97 1.75
C LEU A 94 -14.75 -0.41 1.22
N GLU A 95 -15.58 -1.42 1.46
CA GLU A 95 -15.31 -2.83 1.15
C GLU A 95 -14.91 -3.05 -0.32
N LYS A 96 -15.68 -2.49 -1.25
CA LYS A 96 -15.42 -2.58 -2.70
C LYS A 96 -14.04 -2.06 -3.13
N HIS A 97 -13.42 -1.18 -2.33
CA HIS A 97 -12.13 -0.60 -2.67
C HIS A 97 -10.96 -1.54 -2.30
N LEU A 98 -11.21 -2.58 -1.49
CA LEU A 98 -10.22 -3.62 -1.28
C LEU A 98 -9.98 -4.38 -2.58
N ASP A 99 -11.05 -4.79 -3.26
CA ASP A 99 -10.95 -5.54 -4.53
C ASP A 99 -10.25 -4.69 -5.60
N GLN A 100 -10.55 -3.39 -5.64
CA GLN A 100 -9.86 -2.45 -6.52
C GLN A 100 -8.38 -2.30 -6.18
N LEU A 101 -8.02 -2.26 -4.89
CA LEU A 101 -6.62 -2.20 -4.46
C LEU A 101 -5.88 -3.49 -4.85
N LEU A 102 -6.47 -4.66 -4.58
CA LEU A 102 -5.89 -5.96 -4.92
C LEU A 102 -5.69 -6.10 -6.43
N PHE A 103 -6.69 -5.71 -7.22
CA PHE A 103 -6.59 -5.69 -8.68
C PHE A 103 -5.43 -4.83 -9.17
N GLN A 104 -5.30 -3.60 -8.65
CA GLN A 104 -4.18 -2.72 -9.01
C GLN A 104 -2.84 -3.31 -8.55
N LEU A 105 -2.78 -3.91 -7.37
CA LEU A 105 -1.58 -4.49 -6.80
C LEU A 105 -1.05 -5.67 -7.63
N CYS A 106 -1.94 -6.59 -8.03
CA CYS A 106 -1.59 -7.68 -8.95
C CYS A 106 -1.07 -7.13 -10.28
N GLY A 107 -1.82 -6.22 -10.91
CA GLY A 107 -1.42 -5.65 -12.20
C GLY A 107 -0.13 -4.83 -12.14
N ILE A 108 0.23 -4.25 -10.98
CA ILE A 108 1.54 -3.60 -10.78
C ILE A 108 2.66 -4.65 -10.68
N MET A 109 2.44 -5.74 -9.94
CA MET A 109 3.45 -6.80 -9.80
C MET A 109 3.75 -7.48 -11.14
N GLU A 110 2.75 -7.66 -12.00
CA GLU A 110 2.91 -8.29 -13.32
C GLU A 110 3.71 -7.44 -14.32
N LYS A 111 3.60 -6.10 -14.25
CA LYS A 111 4.22 -5.20 -15.25
C LYS A 111 5.57 -4.59 -14.84
N HIS A 112 5.97 -4.72 -13.58
CA HIS A 112 7.21 -4.14 -13.07
C HIS A 112 8.27 -5.20 -12.79
N THR A 113 9.51 -4.87 -13.15
CA THR A 113 10.70 -5.66 -12.79
C THR A 113 11.59 -4.95 -11.77
N ALA A 114 11.26 -3.70 -11.42
CA ALA A 114 12.01 -2.91 -10.46
C ALA A 114 11.88 -3.51 -9.05
N VAL A 115 13.03 -3.87 -8.46
CA VAL A 115 13.09 -4.52 -7.12
C VAL A 115 12.38 -3.70 -6.05
N THR A 116 12.48 -2.37 -6.10
CA THR A 116 11.82 -1.48 -5.14
C THR A 116 10.30 -1.54 -5.22
N VAL A 117 9.74 -1.68 -6.43
CA VAL A 117 8.30 -1.83 -6.67
C VAL A 117 7.84 -3.19 -6.17
N LEU A 118 8.54 -4.26 -6.59
CA LEU A 118 8.19 -5.64 -6.19
C LEU A 118 8.27 -5.84 -4.67
N GLN A 119 9.28 -5.26 -4.01
CA GLN A 119 9.38 -5.27 -2.55
C GLN A 119 8.23 -4.50 -1.89
N ALA A 120 7.85 -3.34 -2.43
CA ALA A 120 6.71 -2.58 -1.92
C ALA A 120 5.39 -3.36 -2.08
N CYS A 121 5.20 -4.04 -3.20
CA CYS A 121 4.05 -4.90 -3.41
C CYS A 121 4.03 -6.09 -2.44
N SER A 122 5.16 -6.77 -2.26
CA SER A 122 5.30 -7.89 -1.33
C SER A 122 4.98 -7.47 0.12
N ASN A 123 5.52 -6.33 0.56
CA ASN A 123 5.22 -5.78 1.89
C ASN A 123 3.73 -5.47 2.06
N LEU A 124 3.09 -4.92 1.03
CA LEU A 124 1.66 -4.61 1.08
C LEU A 124 0.81 -5.88 1.10
N PHE A 125 1.09 -6.87 0.25
CA PHE A 125 0.40 -8.16 0.29
C PHE A 125 0.54 -8.82 1.65
N SER A 126 1.76 -8.84 2.22
CA SER A 126 2.00 -9.41 3.56
C SER A 126 1.14 -8.73 4.63
N ALA A 127 0.98 -7.41 4.57
CA ALA A 127 0.12 -6.68 5.50
C ALA A 127 -1.37 -6.99 5.30
N LEU A 128 -1.84 -7.07 4.04
CA LEU A 128 -3.24 -7.34 3.72
C LEU A 128 -3.66 -8.79 4.02
N CYS A 129 -2.71 -9.72 3.92
CA CYS A 129 -2.92 -11.14 4.24
C CYS A 129 -2.76 -11.45 5.73
N ALA A 130 -2.52 -10.48 6.60
CA ALA A 130 -2.37 -10.75 8.03
C ALA A 130 -3.68 -11.26 8.64
N ASP A 131 -3.62 -12.38 9.38
CA ASP A 131 -4.78 -13.05 10.00
C ASP A 131 -5.55 -12.19 11.01
N CYS A 132 -4.97 -11.07 11.45
CA CYS A 132 -5.68 -10.11 12.30
C CYS A 132 -6.84 -9.39 11.57
N TYR A 133 -6.91 -9.48 10.24
CA TYR A 133 -7.96 -8.86 9.45
C TYR A 133 -8.99 -9.87 8.96
N THR A 134 -10.28 -9.55 9.14
CA THR A 134 -11.39 -10.41 8.70
C THR A 134 -11.49 -10.57 7.17
N PHE A 135 -10.83 -9.72 6.39
CA PHE A 135 -10.79 -9.82 4.94
C PHE A 135 -9.57 -10.57 4.42
N SER A 136 -8.67 -11.06 5.30
CA SER A 136 -7.39 -11.67 4.91
C SER A 136 -7.55 -12.80 3.89
N SER A 137 -8.60 -13.62 4.02
CA SER A 137 -8.91 -14.71 3.09
C SER A 137 -9.10 -14.24 1.65
N ARG A 138 -9.69 -13.06 1.43
CA ARG A 138 -9.83 -12.46 0.09
C ARG A 138 -8.49 -12.01 -0.47
N SER A 139 -7.65 -11.40 0.36
CA SER A 139 -6.30 -10.99 -0.02
C SER A 139 -5.41 -12.19 -0.33
N HIS A 140 -5.51 -13.26 0.46
CA HIS A 140 -4.84 -14.54 0.22
C HIS A 140 -5.25 -15.16 -1.11
N LEU A 141 -6.55 -15.17 -1.41
CA LEU A 141 -7.05 -15.70 -2.68
C LEU A 141 -6.44 -14.95 -3.88
N ALA A 142 -6.48 -13.61 -3.86
CA ALA A 142 -5.90 -12.79 -4.92
C ALA A 142 -4.37 -13.01 -5.06
N PHE A 143 -3.66 -13.11 -3.93
CA PHE A 143 -2.22 -13.37 -3.93
C PHE A 143 -1.88 -14.77 -4.45
N SER A 144 -2.65 -15.79 -4.08
CA SER A 144 -2.46 -17.16 -4.57
C SER A 144 -2.66 -17.22 -6.08
N GLN A 145 -3.75 -16.65 -6.60
CA GLN A 145 -4.03 -16.62 -8.04
C GLN A 145 -2.92 -15.92 -8.83
N LEU A 146 -2.37 -14.83 -8.29
CA LEU A 146 -1.22 -14.15 -8.89
C LEU A 146 0.02 -15.05 -8.92
N LEU A 147 0.35 -15.71 -7.80
CA LEU A 147 1.51 -16.61 -7.74
C LEU A 147 1.36 -17.82 -8.65
N ASP A 148 0.16 -18.39 -8.75
CA ASP A 148 -0.13 -19.51 -9.64
C ASP A 148 0.16 -19.11 -11.09
N GLY A 149 -0.35 -17.95 -11.53
CA GLY A 149 -0.09 -17.42 -12.87
C GLY A 149 1.39 -17.13 -13.13
N LEU A 150 2.09 -16.50 -12.18
CA LEU A 150 3.53 -16.24 -12.29
C LEU A 150 4.36 -17.53 -12.36
N THR A 151 3.97 -18.55 -11.59
CA THR A 151 4.63 -19.86 -11.57
C THR A 151 4.45 -20.60 -12.89
N GLU A 152 3.24 -20.53 -13.48
CA GLU A 152 2.95 -21.08 -14.80
C GLU A 152 3.79 -20.38 -15.88
N CYS A 153 3.83 -19.05 -15.89
CA CYS A 153 4.68 -18.30 -16.81
C CYS A 153 6.16 -18.69 -16.66
N PHE A 154 6.68 -18.71 -15.43
CA PHE A 154 8.07 -19.09 -15.16
C PHE A 154 8.38 -20.50 -15.66
N SER A 155 7.49 -21.46 -15.41
CA SER A 155 7.65 -22.85 -15.85
C SER A 155 7.67 -22.99 -17.37
N SER A 156 6.83 -22.22 -18.07
CA SER A 156 6.83 -22.15 -19.54
C SER A 156 8.17 -21.61 -20.07
N TYR A 157 8.61 -20.45 -19.56
CA TYR A 157 9.88 -19.84 -20.00
C TYR A 157 11.10 -20.71 -19.69
N LEU A 158 11.10 -21.38 -18.53
CA LEU A 158 12.17 -22.30 -18.18
C LEU A 158 12.20 -23.51 -19.11
N SER A 159 11.04 -24.07 -19.45
CA SER A 159 10.95 -25.18 -20.40
C SER A 159 11.46 -24.78 -21.78
N ASP A 160 11.08 -23.60 -22.28
CA ASP A 160 11.53 -23.06 -23.57
C ASP A 160 13.05 -22.81 -23.60
N LEU A 161 13.65 -22.42 -22.46
CA LEU A 161 15.09 -22.15 -22.35
C LEU A 161 15.94 -23.43 -22.24
N LEU A 162 15.34 -24.53 -21.77
CA LEU A 162 16.01 -25.82 -21.61
C LEU A 162 15.89 -26.74 -22.83
N LEU A 163 15.05 -26.38 -23.82
CA LEU A 163 14.94 -27.02 -25.13
C LEU A 163 15.98 -26.48 -26.13
#